data_AF-Q08M99-F1
#
_entry.id   AF-Q08M99-F1
#
_cell.length_a   1.000
_cell.length_b   1.000
_cell.length_c   1.000
_cell.angle_alpha   90.00
_cell.angle_beta   90.00
_cell.angle_gamma   90.00
#
_symmetry.space_group_name_H-M   'P 1'
#
loop_
_entity.id
_entity.type
_entity.pdbx_description
1 polymer ?
#
loop_
_entity_poly.entity_id
_entity_poly.type
_entity_poly.pdbx_seq_one_letter_code
_entity_poly.pdbx_strand_id
1 'polypeptide(L)'
;MRLAQAAQGGFPPLQRVEVERLACCEPAGIGLHMTHWSTRSLAQAARLQGIAPTLSHSTVALILRDADLQPHRSRYWKTPVADNTFRTLSAPILWCYERAAALAQQGEVVMCVDEKPNIQALERRRPTHPMRPGLIERQEFEYVRHG
;
A
#
# COMPACT_ATOMS: atom_id res chain seq x y z
N MET A 1 19.09 17.81 -14.99
CA MET A 1 19.83 18.17 -13.75
C MET A 1 18.92 19.06 -12.91
N ARG A 2 18.08 18.49 -12.03
CA ARG A 2 17.24 19.28 -11.13
C ARG A 2 18.13 19.79 -10.01
N LEU A 3 18.28 21.11 -9.94
CA LEU A 3 18.96 21.80 -8.85
C LEU A 3 18.27 21.40 -7.55
N ALA A 4 19.04 20.85 -6.61
CA ALA A 4 18.59 20.63 -5.25
C ALA A 4 18.24 21.99 -4.66
N GLN A 5 16.95 22.30 -4.55
CA GLN A 5 16.51 23.36 -3.67
C GLN A 5 16.98 22.98 -2.26
N ALA A 6 17.91 23.78 -1.73
CA ALA A 6 18.35 23.67 -0.36
C ALA A 6 17.11 23.67 0.52
N ALA A 7 16.84 22.54 1.16
CA ALA A 7 15.68 22.42 2.01
C ALA A 7 15.85 23.36 3.20
N GLN A 8 15.11 24.47 3.18
CA GLN A 8 14.99 25.36 4.33
C GLN A 8 14.26 24.59 5.44
N GLY A 9 14.96 24.21 6.52
CA GLY A 9 14.33 23.57 7.67
C GLY A 9 15.33 23.09 8.72
N GLY A 10 15.06 23.37 10.00
CA GLY A 10 15.96 23.19 11.15
C GLY A 10 16.31 21.75 11.57
N PHE A 11 16.37 20.79 10.64
CA PHE A 11 16.78 19.40 10.91
C PHE A 11 17.87 18.97 9.91
N PRO A 12 19.06 18.52 10.38
CA PRO A 12 20.12 18.02 9.52
C PRO A 12 19.69 16.88 8.59
N PRO A 13 20.36 16.70 7.42
CA PRO A 13 20.04 15.64 6.47
C PRO A 13 19.99 14.23 7.07
N LEU A 14 20.88 13.90 8.01
CA LEU A 14 20.89 12.61 8.68
C LEU A 14 19.57 12.33 9.42
N GLN A 15 19.08 13.29 10.20
CA GLN A 15 17.83 13.15 10.95
C GLN A 15 16.63 12.98 10.00
N ARG A 16 16.64 13.65 8.84
CA ARG A 16 15.59 13.48 7.82
C ARG A 16 15.58 12.05 7.27
N VAL A 17 16.75 11.54 6.88
CA VAL A 17 16.89 10.16 6.37
C VAL A 17 16.50 9.14 7.44
N GLU A 18 16.80 9.38 8.71
CA GLU A 18 16.37 8.50 9.81
C GLU A 18 14.84 8.50 9.99
N VAL A 19 14.18 9.65 9.85
CA VAL A 19 12.71 9.76 9.85
C VAL A 19 12.10 9.04 8.64
N GLU A 20 12.69 9.19 7.45
CA GLU A 20 12.27 8.48 6.24
C GLU A 20 12.41 6.96 6.41
N ARG A 21 13.55 6.49 6.95
CA ARG A 21 13.78 5.08 7.27
C ARG A 21 12.72 4.56 8.24
N LEU A 22 12.42 5.31 9.29
CA LEU A 22 11.40 4.95 10.27
C LEU A 22 10.01 4.84 9.62
N ALA A 23 9.66 5.74 8.71
CA ALA A 23 8.40 5.72 7.96
C ALA A 23 8.26 4.51 7.02
N CYS A 24 9.38 3.94 6.57
CA CYS A 24 9.41 2.74 5.74
C CYS A 24 9.39 1.43 6.54
N CYS A 25 9.53 1.48 7.88
CA CYS A 25 9.41 0.31 8.74
C CYS A 25 7.96 0.04 9.12
N GLU A 26 7.58 -1.21 9.35
CA GLU A 26 6.27 -1.51 9.95
C GLU A 26 6.23 -1.08 11.42
N PRO A 27 5.18 -0.40 11.90
CA PRO A 27 5.08 -0.01 13.32
C PRO A 27 5.12 -1.20 14.28
N ALA A 28 4.56 -2.35 13.87
CA ALA A 28 4.63 -3.60 14.64
C ALA A 28 6.08 -4.07 14.85
N GLY A 29 6.96 -3.85 13.87
CA GLY A 29 8.39 -4.18 13.95
C GLY A 29 9.16 -3.39 15.01
N ILE A 30 8.57 -2.33 15.57
CA ILE A 30 9.13 -1.57 16.69
C ILE A 30 8.27 -1.64 17.96
N GLY A 31 7.36 -2.64 18.04
CA GLY A 31 6.54 -2.91 19.22
C GLY A 31 5.27 -2.05 19.35
N LEU A 32 4.84 -1.37 18.29
CA LEU A 32 3.60 -0.59 18.32
C LEU A 32 2.41 -1.40 17.79
N HIS A 33 1.29 -1.40 18.53
CA HIS A 33 0.03 -2.00 18.11
C HIS A 33 -0.74 -1.10 17.13
N MET A 34 -0.13 -0.80 15.98
CA MET A 34 -0.76 -0.04 14.90
C MET A 34 -0.33 -0.61 13.54
N THR A 35 -1.23 -0.54 12.55
CA THR A 35 -0.97 -1.11 11.22
C THR A 35 -0.28 -0.13 10.27
N HIS A 36 -0.46 1.19 10.47
CA HIS A 36 0.10 2.22 9.59
C HIS A 36 0.60 3.42 10.40
N TRP A 37 1.58 4.11 9.82
CA TRP A 37 2.05 5.37 10.37
C TRP A 37 1.11 6.52 10.04
N SER A 38 0.75 7.27 11.09
CA SER A 38 0.38 8.66 10.92
C SER A 38 1.63 9.52 11.07
N THR A 39 1.58 10.72 10.51
CA THR A 39 2.60 11.73 10.77
C THR A 39 2.73 12.05 12.28
N ARG A 40 1.72 11.76 13.12
CA ARG A 40 1.75 12.01 14.59
C ARG A 40 2.50 10.90 15.30
N SER A 41 2.18 9.66 14.97
CA SER A 41 2.90 8.51 15.51
C SER A 41 4.35 8.49 15.05
N LEU A 42 4.66 8.93 13.82
CA LEU A 42 6.05 9.08 13.37
C LEU A 42 6.81 10.15 14.16
N ALA A 43 6.22 11.33 14.36
CA ALA A 43 6.87 12.38 15.15
C ALA A 43 7.12 11.90 16.60
N GLN A 44 6.15 11.21 17.20
CA GLN A 44 6.30 10.64 18.54
C GLN A 44 7.40 9.57 18.58
N ALA A 45 7.41 8.62 17.65
CA ALA A 45 8.41 7.57 17.59
C ALA A 45 9.81 8.12 17.35
N ALA A 46 9.96 9.11 16.45
CA ALA A 46 11.24 9.77 16.19
C ALA A 46 11.78 10.52 17.42
N ARG A 47 10.90 11.14 18.23
CA ARG A 47 11.30 11.74 19.51
C ARG A 47 11.74 10.69 20.52
N LEU A 48 10.96 9.62 20.68
CA LEU A 48 11.24 8.54 21.64
C LEU A 48 12.54 7.78 21.30
N GLN A 49 12.87 7.64 20.02
CA GLN A 49 14.11 7.01 19.56
C GLN A 49 15.32 7.97 19.56
N GLY A 50 15.14 9.23 19.98
CA GLY A 50 16.22 10.22 20.04
C GLY A 50 16.69 10.77 18.68
N ILE A 51 16.02 10.40 17.57
CA ILE A 51 16.34 10.84 16.20
C ILE A 51 16.24 12.37 16.11
N ALA A 52 15.11 12.92 16.57
CA ALA A 52 14.82 14.34 16.47
C ALA A 52 13.93 14.78 17.65
N PRO A 53 14.51 15.18 18.80
CA PRO A 53 13.78 15.41 20.06
C PRO A 53 12.67 16.47 20.01
N THR A 54 12.80 17.46 19.11
CA THR A 54 11.83 18.55 18.95
C THR A 54 10.97 18.42 17.69
N LEU A 55 10.96 17.24 17.05
CA LEU A 55 10.27 17.04 15.77
C LEU A 55 8.76 17.21 15.90
N SER A 56 8.23 18.15 15.11
CA SER A 56 6.80 18.39 14.97
C SER A 56 6.17 17.50 13.89
N HIS A 57 4.89 17.23 14.04
CA HIS A 57 4.07 16.53 13.04
C HIS A 57 4.14 17.16 11.64
N SER A 58 4.01 18.49 11.58
CA SER A 58 4.02 19.25 10.34
C SER A 58 5.37 19.13 9.63
N THR A 59 6.46 19.10 10.39
CA THR A 59 7.80 18.85 9.84
C THR A 59 7.92 17.44 9.27
N VAL A 60 7.38 16.41 9.94
CA VAL A 60 7.31 15.05 9.37
C VAL A 60 6.55 15.06 8.05
N ALA A 61 5.40 15.75 7.98
CA ALA A 61 4.62 15.84 6.75
C ALA A 61 5.42 16.47 5.59
N LEU A 62 6.27 17.47 5.86
CA LEU A 62 7.16 18.06 4.88
C LEU A 62 8.26 17.09 4.44
N ILE A 63 8.94 16.43 5.39
CA ILE A 63 9.98 15.43 5.09
C ILE A 63 9.42 14.31 4.20
N LEU A 64 8.25 13.77 4.56
CA LEU A 64 7.61 12.70 3.77
C LEU A 64 7.19 13.20 2.38
N ARG A 65 6.71 14.43 2.25
CA ARG A 65 6.37 15.02 0.96
C ARG A 65 7.59 15.20 0.07
N ASP A 66 8.68 15.72 0.62
CA ASP A 66 9.94 15.92 -0.10
C ASP A 66 10.53 14.58 -0.58
N ALA A 67 10.35 13.51 0.21
CA ALA A 67 10.80 12.16 -0.11
C ALA A 67 9.78 11.34 -0.95
N ASP A 68 8.63 11.91 -1.30
CA ASP A 68 7.51 11.24 -1.98
C ASP A 68 7.04 9.95 -1.28
N LEU A 69 6.99 9.98 0.05
CA LEU A 69 6.55 8.89 0.93
C LEU A 69 5.14 9.14 1.47
N GLN A 70 4.30 8.10 1.46
CA GLN A 70 2.90 8.16 1.86
C GLN A 70 2.51 6.94 2.72
N PRO A 71 3.01 6.85 3.97
CA PRO A 71 2.89 5.64 4.79
C PRO A 71 1.48 5.40 5.36
N HIS A 72 0.57 6.35 5.17
CA HIS A 72 -0.85 6.23 5.52
C HIS A 72 -1.70 5.67 4.37
N ARG A 73 -1.10 5.39 3.21
CA ARG A 73 -1.79 4.89 2.03
C ARG A 73 -1.34 3.48 1.68
N SER A 74 -2.32 2.64 1.43
CA SER A 74 -2.15 1.32 0.84
C SER A 74 -3.25 1.10 -0.20
N ARG A 75 -3.03 0.14 -1.10
CA ARG A 75 -4.04 -0.34 -2.03
C ARG A 75 -3.94 -1.84 -2.21
N TYR A 76 -5.05 -2.46 -2.59
CA TYR A 76 -5.01 -3.83 -3.09
C TYR A 76 -4.24 -3.89 -4.42
N TRP A 77 -3.54 -4.99 -4.59
CA TRP A 77 -2.74 -5.30 -5.75
C TRP A 77 -2.87 -6.79 -6.05
N LYS A 78 -3.12 -7.12 -7.31
CA LYS A 78 -3.07 -8.50 -7.76
C LYS A 78 -1.72 -8.72 -8.40
N THR A 79 -0.89 -9.58 -7.83
CA THR A 79 0.39 -9.88 -8.47
C THR A 79 0.14 -10.63 -9.78
N PRO A 80 0.55 -10.07 -10.93
CA PRO A 80 0.22 -10.67 -12.22
C PRO A 80 0.90 -12.04 -12.37
N VAL A 81 0.10 -13.02 -12.76
CA VAL A 81 0.55 -14.33 -13.23
C VAL A 81 -0.05 -14.54 -14.61
N ALA A 82 0.74 -14.26 -15.64
CA ALA A 82 0.30 -14.41 -17.03
C ALA A 82 0.83 -15.74 -17.59
N ASP A 83 0.36 -16.85 -17.02
CA ASP A 83 0.67 -18.19 -17.49
C ASP A 83 -0.42 -18.75 -18.42
N ASN A 84 -0.20 -19.94 -18.97
CA ASN A 84 -1.18 -20.58 -19.85
C ASN A 84 -2.48 -20.92 -19.12
N THR A 85 -2.38 -21.28 -17.83
CA THR A 85 -3.52 -21.57 -16.96
C THR A 85 -4.45 -20.37 -16.83
N PHE A 86 -3.88 -19.17 -16.62
CA PHE A 86 -4.62 -17.92 -16.57
C PHE A 86 -5.41 -17.70 -17.86
N ARG A 87 -4.78 -17.88 -19.03
CA ARG A 87 -5.48 -17.72 -20.32
C ARG A 87 -6.64 -18.69 -20.47
N THR A 88 -6.41 -19.98 -20.15
CA THR A 88 -7.44 -21.01 -20.25
C THR A 88 -8.64 -20.74 -19.35
N LEU A 89 -8.42 -20.26 -18.12
CA LEU A 89 -9.50 -19.98 -17.17
C LEU A 89 -10.19 -18.63 -17.42
N SER A 90 -9.46 -17.61 -17.88
CA SER A 90 -10.00 -16.27 -18.09
C SER A 90 -10.78 -16.12 -19.39
N ALA A 91 -10.41 -16.85 -20.46
CA ALA A 91 -11.02 -16.67 -21.77
C ALA A 91 -12.56 -16.87 -21.77
N PRO A 92 -13.14 -17.92 -21.15
CA PRO A 92 -14.59 -18.07 -21.08
C PRO A 92 -15.27 -16.95 -20.28
N ILE A 93 -14.64 -16.49 -19.19
CA ILE A 93 -15.18 -15.42 -18.34
C ILE A 93 -15.19 -14.09 -19.10
N LEU A 94 -14.08 -13.75 -19.77
CA LEU A 94 -13.96 -12.53 -20.58
C LEU A 94 -14.93 -12.54 -21.76
N TRP A 95 -15.15 -13.70 -22.39
CA TRP A 95 -16.17 -13.86 -23.43
C TRP A 95 -17.57 -13.51 -22.92
N CYS A 96 -17.93 -13.91 -21.69
CA CYS A 96 -19.22 -13.53 -21.08
C CYS A 96 -19.33 -12.01 -20.90
N TYR A 97 -18.26 -11.34 -20.45
CA TYR A 97 -18.24 -9.88 -20.32
C TYR A 97 -18.38 -9.17 -21.66
N GLU A 98 -17.64 -9.62 -22.69
CA GLU A 98 -17.68 -9.04 -24.03
C GLU A 98 -19.07 -9.17 -24.67
N ARG A 99 -19.75 -10.29 -24.45
CA ARG A 99 -21.04 -10.59 -25.07
C ARG A 99 -22.25 -10.24 -24.24
N ALA A 100 -22.09 -9.77 -23.01
CA ALA A 100 -23.20 -9.53 -22.09
C ALA A 100 -24.35 -8.71 -22.72
N ALA A 101 -24.02 -7.64 -23.47
CA ALA A 101 -25.03 -6.81 -24.14
C ALA A 101 -25.77 -7.54 -25.27
N ALA A 102 -25.05 -8.34 -26.07
CA ALA A 102 -25.65 -9.10 -27.16
C ALA A 102 -26.54 -10.24 -26.63
N LEU A 103 -26.11 -10.90 -25.55
CA LEU A 103 -26.89 -11.93 -24.85
C LEU A 103 -28.16 -11.33 -24.25
N ALA A 104 -28.08 -10.14 -23.65
CA ALA A 104 -29.26 -9.43 -23.14
C ALA A 104 -30.30 -9.11 -24.22
N GLN A 105 -29.86 -8.74 -25.43
CA GLN A 105 -30.77 -8.53 -26.58
C GLN A 105 -31.46 -9.82 -27.03
N GLN A 106 -30.89 -10.98 -26.73
CA GLN A 106 -31.44 -12.30 -27.03
C GLN A 106 -32.32 -12.84 -25.90
N GLY A 107 -32.53 -12.06 -24.83
CA GLY A 107 -33.28 -12.47 -23.65
C GLY A 107 -32.49 -13.33 -22.67
N GLU A 108 -31.16 -13.42 -22.83
CA GLU A 108 -30.27 -14.16 -21.92
C GLU A 108 -29.66 -13.22 -20.87
N VAL A 109 -29.43 -13.75 -19.66
CA VAL A 109 -28.87 -12.97 -18.54
C VAL A 109 -27.50 -13.52 -18.15
N VAL A 110 -26.50 -12.64 -18.12
CA VAL A 110 -25.18 -12.94 -17.54
C VAL A 110 -25.18 -12.47 -16.10
N MET A 111 -24.99 -13.40 -15.15
CA MET A 111 -24.86 -13.09 -13.73
C MET A 111 -23.41 -13.29 -13.29
N CYS A 112 -22.87 -12.30 -12.56
CA CYS A 112 -21.57 -12.39 -11.91
C CYS A 112 -21.78 -12.45 -10.40
N VAL A 113 -21.34 -13.55 -9.77
CA VAL A 113 -21.39 -13.70 -8.32
C VAL A 113 -19.96 -13.70 -7.81
N ASP A 114 -19.66 -12.79 -6.89
CA ASP A 114 -18.39 -12.76 -6.18
C ASP A 114 -18.66 -12.89 -4.68
N GLU A 115 -17.77 -13.60 -3.99
CA GLU A 115 -17.86 -13.74 -2.55
C GLU A 115 -17.37 -12.46 -1.90
N LYS A 116 -18.05 -11.98 -0.85
CA LYS A 116 -17.58 -10.85 -0.04
C LYS A 116 -16.73 -11.38 1.13
N PRO A 117 -15.39 -11.26 1.11
CA PRO A 117 -14.53 -11.86 2.12
C PRO A 117 -14.43 -10.93 3.33
N ASN A 118 -15.38 -10.98 4.27
CA ASN A 118 -15.38 -10.02 5.39
C ASN A 118 -15.51 -10.63 6.80
N ILE A 119 -15.32 -11.95 6.97
CA ILE A 119 -15.51 -12.60 8.28
C ILE A 119 -14.40 -13.60 8.67
N GLN A 120 -13.42 -13.90 7.82
CA GLN A 120 -12.48 -15.01 8.06
C GLN A 120 -11.04 -14.57 8.33
N ALA A 121 -10.27 -15.47 8.97
CA ALA A 121 -8.84 -15.32 9.15
C ALA A 121 -8.13 -15.55 7.80
N LEU A 122 -7.58 -14.46 7.24
CA LEU A 122 -6.94 -14.46 5.93
C LEU A 122 -5.43 -14.33 6.06
N GLU A 123 -4.71 -15.19 5.37
CA GLU A 123 -3.29 -14.97 5.06
C GLU A 123 -3.18 -14.44 3.63
N ARG A 124 -2.35 -13.42 3.39
CA ARG A 124 -2.12 -12.92 2.02
C ARG A 124 -1.29 -13.95 1.25
N ARG A 125 -1.75 -14.35 0.06
CA ARG A 125 -1.10 -15.40 -0.75
C ARG A 125 0.33 -15.03 -1.15
N ARG A 126 0.63 -13.73 -1.22
CA ARG A 126 1.95 -13.18 -1.52
C ARG A 126 2.31 -12.07 -0.55
N PRO A 127 3.61 -11.83 -0.30
CA PRO A 127 4.04 -10.75 0.58
C PRO A 127 3.56 -9.39 0.10
N THR A 128 3.24 -8.51 1.05
CA THR A 128 2.96 -7.09 0.78
C THR A 128 4.18 -6.44 0.14
N HIS A 129 3.98 -5.67 -0.92
CA HIS A 129 5.03 -4.84 -1.46
C HIS A 129 5.13 -3.55 -0.63
N PRO A 130 6.27 -3.30 0.03
CA PRO A 130 6.42 -2.14 0.89
C PRO A 130 6.38 -0.84 0.08
N MET A 131 6.04 0.24 0.77
CA MET A 131 6.11 1.60 0.24
C MET A 131 7.54 1.93 -0.25
N ARG A 132 7.64 2.72 -1.32
CA ARG A 132 8.86 3.35 -1.83
C ARG A 132 8.55 4.79 -2.27
N PRO A 133 9.54 5.66 -2.51
CA PRO A 133 9.30 6.96 -3.12
C PRO A 133 8.42 6.85 -4.39
N GLY A 134 7.30 7.56 -4.42
CA GLY A 134 6.32 7.56 -5.51
C GLY A 134 5.44 6.31 -5.61
N LEU A 135 5.62 5.33 -4.73
CA LEU A 135 4.88 4.08 -4.71
C LEU A 135 4.33 3.80 -3.31
N ILE A 136 3.02 3.93 -3.16
CA ILE A 136 2.32 3.52 -1.93
C ILE A 136 2.43 2.02 -1.70
N GLU A 137 2.18 1.58 -0.47
CA GLU A 137 2.10 0.16 -0.13
C GLU A 137 1.06 -0.57 -1.00
N ARG A 138 1.40 -1.78 -1.43
CA ARG A 138 0.53 -2.62 -2.25
C ARG A 138 0.36 -3.98 -1.58
N GLN A 139 -0.84 -4.23 -1.08
CA GLN A 139 -1.18 -5.45 -0.39
C GLN A 139 -1.79 -6.45 -1.37
N GLU A 140 -1.35 -7.71 -1.30
CA GLU A 140 -1.86 -8.75 -2.20
C GLU A 140 -3.37 -8.95 -2.02
N PHE A 141 -4.11 -8.96 -3.13
CA PHE A 141 -5.55 -9.18 -3.12
C PHE A 141 -5.89 -10.65 -2.86
N GLU A 142 -5.11 -11.58 -3.41
CA GLU A 142 -5.31 -13.00 -3.19
C GLU A 142 -4.94 -13.43 -1.77
N TYR A 143 -5.72 -14.34 -1.21
CA TYR A 143 -5.56 -14.82 0.16
C TYR A 143 -5.74 -16.35 0.25
N VAL A 144 -5.19 -16.93 1.32
CA VAL A 144 -5.43 -18.29 1.78
C VAL A 144 -6.34 -18.21 3.00
N ARG A 145 -7.38 -19.06 3.02
CA ARG A 145 -8.32 -19.15 4.14
C ARG A 145 -7.81 -20.14 5.17
N HIS A 146 -7.90 -19.75 6.43
CA HIS A 146 -7.52 -20.59 7.58
C HIS A 146 -8.71 -21.05 8.43
N GLY A 147 -9.95 -20.81 7.98
CA GLY A 147 -11.19 -21.15 8.70
C GLY A 147 -12.26 -20.09 8.50
#